data_AF-A0A932UAJ7-F1
#
_entry.id   AF-A0A932UAJ7-F1
#
_cell.length_a   1.000
_cell.length_b   1.000
_cell.length_c   1.000
_cell.angle_alpha   90.00
_cell.angle_beta   90.00
_cell.angle_gamma   90.00
#
_symmetry.space_group_name_H-M   'P 1'
#
loop_
_entity.id
_entity.type
_entity.pdbx_description
1 polymer ?
#
loop_
_entity_poly.entity_id
_entity_poly.type
_entity_poly.pdbx_seq_one_letter_code
_entity_poly.pdbx_strand_id
1 'polypeptide(L)'
;MPLRMLSQDEMSTLVKRKTGVELTKYETELRDLAPGAWAELVAEDGVSMRALKRRYTLASKNLGINLRYKTSGEQHYVTRHTRSARRGDGPRRGRKPQSLP
;
A
#
# COMPACT_ATOMS: atom_id res chain seq x y z
N MET A 1 22.59 15.00 -23.66
CA MET A 1 21.13 15.22 -23.62
C MET A 1 20.82 16.20 -22.49
N PRO A 2 20.46 17.47 -22.78
CA PRO A 2 20.15 18.41 -21.70
C PRO A 2 18.79 18.08 -21.07
N LEU A 3 18.75 18.06 -19.73
CA LEU A 3 17.53 17.97 -18.93
C LEU A 3 16.96 19.39 -18.76
N ARG A 4 15.66 19.58 -19.05
CA ARG A 4 14.94 20.84 -18.82
C ARG A 4 14.15 20.75 -17.51
N MET A 5 14.29 21.75 -16.64
CA MET A 5 13.44 21.91 -15.46
C MET A 5 12.06 22.42 -15.87
N LEU A 6 11.02 21.80 -15.32
CA LEU A 6 9.62 22.21 -15.52
C LEU A 6 9.28 23.36 -14.58
N SER A 7 8.44 24.28 -15.06
CA SER A 7 7.91 25.36 -14.23
C SER A 7 6.96 24.84 -13.15
N GLN A 8 6.67 25.65 -12.13
CA GLN A 8 5.74 25.27 -11.06
C GLN A 8 4.32 25.00 -11.59
N ASP A 9 3.90 25.69 -12.66
CA ASP A 9 2.61 25.48 -13.32
C ASP A 9 2.57 24.18 -14.14
N GLU A 10 3.64 23.89 -14.89
CA GLU A 10 3.83 22.61 -15.61
C GLU A 10 3.91 21.44 -14.61
N MET A 11 4.55 21.65 -13.46
CA MET A 11 4.59 20.67 -12.38
C MET A 11 3.20 20.48 -11.75
N SER A 12 2.43 21.56 -11.55
CA SER A 12 1.10 21.49 -10.95
C SER A 12 0.09 20.71 -11.81
N THR A 13 0.17 20.84 -13.14
CA THR A 13 -0.69 20.11 -14.08
C THR A 13 -0.35 18.61 -14.11
N LEU A 14 0.93 18.25 -13.94
CA LEU A 14 1.38 16.86 -13.78
C LEU A 14 0.97 16.28 -12.42
N VAL A 15 1.05 17.06 -11.35
CA VAL A 15 0.72 16.64 -9.97
C VAL A 15 -0.80 16.54 -9.74
N LYS A 16 -1.62 17.30 -10.49
CA LYS A 16 -3.09 17.30 -10.38
C LYS A 16 -3.77 16.00 -10.82
N ARG A 17 -3.06 15.04 -11.43
CA ARG A 17 -3.56 13.65 -11.55
C ARG A 17 -3.39 12.87 -10.24
N LYS A 18 -3.88 13.44 -9.13
CA LYS A 18 -4.48 12.60 -8.09
C LYS A 18 -5.83 12.18 -8.64
N THR A 19 -5.84 11.19 -9.53
CA THR A 19 -6.93 10.21 -9.54
C THR A 19 -6.83 9.52 -8.18
N GLY A 20 -7.35 10.18 -7.14
CA GLY A 20 -7.46 9.62 -5.81
C GLY A 20 -8.33 8.40 -5.97
N VAL A 21 -7.71 7.23 -6.05
CA VAL A 21 -8.45 5.97 -6.01
C VAL A 21 -9.25 6.03 -4.73
N GLU A 22 -10.57 5.96 -4.85
CA GLU A 22 -11.45 6.02 -3.69
C GLU A 22 -11.13 4.83 -2.79
N LEU A 23 -10.56 5.11 -1.61
CA LEU A 23 -10.12 4.08 -0.66
C LEU A 23 -11.20 3.73 0.36
N THR A 24 -12.26 4.54 0.46
CA THR A 24 -13.32 4.44 1.47
C THR A 24 -13.95 3.05 1.50
N LYS A 25 -14.26 2.47 0.33
CA LYS A 25 -14.79 1.10 0.20
C LYS A 25 -13.87 0.08 0.88
N TYR A 26 -12.59 0.11 0.54
CA TYR A 26 -11.59 -0.83 1.07
C TYR A 26 -11.34 -0.61 2.57
N GLU A 27 -11.43 0.63 3.05
CA GLU A 27 -11.32 0.92 4.48
C GLU A 27 -12.49 0.35 5.29
N THR A 28 -13.72 0.47 4.78
CA THR A 28 -14.91 -0.11 5.41
C THR A 28 -14.80 -1.62 5.49
N GLU A 29 -14.48 -2.29 4.38
CA GLU A 29 -14.30 -3.75 4.35
C GLU A 29 -13.21 -4.23 5.33
N LEU A 30 -12.12 -3.48 5.47
CA LEU A 30 -11.05 -3.79 6.43
C LEU A 30 -11.45 -3.55 7.90
N ARG A 31 -12.36 -2.61 8.17
CA ARG A 31 -12.91 -2.40 9.52
C ARG A 31 -13.84 -3.54 9.92
N ASP A 32 -14.66 -3.99 8.98
CA ASP A 32 -15.62 -5.09 9.17
C ASP A 32 -14.91 -6.44 9.29
N LEU A 33 -13.74 -6.59 8.68
CA LEU A 33 -12.90 -7.78 8.83
C LEU A 33 -12.37 -7.89 10.27
N ALA A 34 -12.79 -8.93 11.00
CA ALA A 34 -12.30 -9.20 12.34
C ALA A 34 -10.77 -9.45 12.37
N PRO A 35 -10.05 -9.01 13.41
CA PRO A 35 -8.63 -9.32 13.55
C PRO A 35 -8.36 -10.82 13.53
N GLY A 36 -7.44 -11.27 12.67
CA GLY A 36 -7.09 -12.68 12.50
C GLY A 36 -8.03 -13.47 11.60
N ALA A 37 -9.17 -12.91 11.19
CA ALA A 37 -10.02 -13.51 10.17
C ALA A 37 -9.36 -13.40 8.79
N TRP A 38 -9.53 -14.43 7.97
CA TRP A 38 -9.09 -14.44 6.57
C TRP A 38 -10.27 -14.15 5.66
N ALA A 39 -10.08 -13.26 4.69
CA ALA A 39 -11.02 -12.97 3.62
C ALA A 39 -10.36 -13.27 2.26
N GLU A 40 -11.16 -13.76 1.32
CA GLU A 40 -10.73 -13.95 -0.07
C GLU A 40 -10.77 -12.62 -0.84
N LEU A 41 -9.75 -12.38 -1.65
CA LEU A 41 -9.66 -11.27 -2.58
C LEU A 41 -10.16 -11.74 -3.94
N VAL A 42 -11.32 -11.24 -4.34
CA VAL A 42 -11.89 -11.48 -5.66
C VAL A 42 -11.55 -10.28 -6.55
N ALA A 43 -10.93 -10.54 -7.70
CA ALA A 43 -10.63 -9.48 -8.66
C ALA A 43 -11.93 -8.93 -9.26
N GLU A 44 -12.08 -7.61 -9.25
CA GLU A 44 -13.18 -6.94 -9.95
C GLU A 44 -12.86 -6.86 -11.45
N ASP A 45 -13.90 -6.82 -12.30
CA ASP A 45 -13.73 -6.67 -13.75
C ASP A 45 -12.93 -5.40 -14.08
N GLY A 46 -11.86 -5.57 -14.87
CA GLY A 46 -10.94 -4.49 -15.23
C GLY A 46 -9.93 -4.10 -14.13
N VAL A 47 -9.94 -4.77 -12.96
CA VAL A 47 -8.98 -4.53 -11.87
C VAL A 47 -8.11 -5.76 -11.66
N SER A 48 -6.83 -5.64 -12.01
CA SER A 48 -5.87 -6.72 -11.70
C SER A 48 -5.76 -6.97 -10.19
N MET A 49 -5.51 -8.21 -9.81
CA MET A 49 -5.26 -8.59 -8.40
C MET A 49 -4.15 -7.76 -7.75
N ARG A 50 -3.14 -7.35 -8.52
CA ARG A 50 -2.06 -6.46 -8.07
C ARG A 50 -2.59 -5.08 -7.69
N ALA A 51 -3.48 -4.52 -8.52
CA ALA A 51 -4.12 -3.24 -8.23
C ALA A 51 -5.02 -3.36 -6.99
N LEU A 52 -5.78 -4.44 -6.87
CA LEU A 52 -6.62 -4.70 -5.71
C LEU A 52 -5.81 -4.77 -4.39
N LYS A 53 -4.76 -5.60 -4.35
CA LYS A 53 -3.82 -5.67 -3.21
C LYS A 53 -3.21 -4.32 -2.87
N ARG A 54 -2.87 -3.51 -3.89
CA ARG A 54 -2.33 -2.16 -3.67
C ARG A 54 -3.36 -1.26 -3.01
N ARG A 55 -4.63 -1.30 -3.41
CA ARG A 55 -5.72 -0.52 -2.80
C ARG A 55 -5.93 -0.89 -1.33
N TYR A 56 -6.05 -2.19 -1.02
CA TYR A 56 -6.15 -2.65 0.37
C TYR A 56 -4.92 -2.29 1.21
N THR A 57 -3.71 -2.36 0.64
CA THR A 57 -2.49 -1.95 1.34
C THR A 57 -2.45 -0.43 1.61
N LEU A 58 -3.05 0.39 0.76
CA LEU A 58 -3.16 1.82 1.00
C LEU A 58 -4.23 2.11 2.07
N ALA A 59 -5.39 1.47 1.98
CA ALA A 59 -6.45 1.56 2.98
C ALA A 59 -5.96 1.12 4.37
N SER A 60 -5.17 0.04 4.45
CA SER A 60 -4.63 -0.44 5.72
C SER A 60 -3.68 0.57 6.38
N LYS A 61 -2.91 1.31 5.58
CA LYS A 61 -2.03 2.38 6.07
C LYS A 61 -2.83 3.54 6.64
N ASN A 62 -3.93 3.93 5.99
CA ASN A 62 -4.83 4.97 6.49
C ASN A 62 -5.47 4.56 7.83
N LEU A 63 -5.79 3.28 7.99
CA LEU A 63 -6.37 2.73 9.23
C LEU A 63 -5.32 2.38 10.31
N GLY A 64 -4.03 2.47 10.02
CA GLY A 64 -2.96 2.10 10.96
C GLY A 64 -2.88 0.60 11.28
N ILE A 65 -3.43 -0.27 10.42
CA ILE A 65 -3.46 -1.72 10.59
C ILE A 65 -2.46 -2.41 9.65
N ASN A 66 -2.02 -3.61 10.04
CA ASN A 66 -1.18 -4.45 9.19
C ASN A 66 -2.01 -5.51 8.48
N LEU A 67 -1.73 -5.75 7.22
CA LEU A 67 -2.32 -6.85 6.45
C LEU A 67 -1.30 -7.93 6.20
N ARG A 68 -1.74 -9.19 6.20
CA ARG A 68 -0.99 -10.30 5.60
C ARG A 68 -1.74 -10.84 4.41
N TYR A 69 -0.99 -11.22 3.39
CA TYR A 69 -1.53 -11.84 2.20
C TYR A 69 -1.02 -13.28 2.09
N LYS A 70 -1.89 -14.19 1.65
CA LYS A 70 -1.54 -15.57 1.31
C LYS A 70 -2.12 -15.90 -0.06
N THR A 71 -1.47 -16.78 -0.80
CA THR A 71 -2.00 -17.32 -2.05
C THR A 71 -2.11 -18.83 -1.87
N SER A 72 -3.23 -19.41 -2.30
CA SER A 72 -3.44 -20.87 -2.32
C SER A 72 -4.07 -21.22 -3.66
N GLY A 73 -3.29 -21.84 -4.56
CA GLY A 73 -3.70 -22.02 -5.95
C GLY A 73 -3.95 -20.67 -6.63
N GLU A 74 -5.13 -20.49 -7.21
CA GLU A 74 -5.56 -19.24 -7.86
C GLU A 74 -6.16 -18.23 -6.87
N GLN A 75 -6.43 -18.65 -5.64
CA GLN A 75 -7.10 -17.82 -4.64
C GLN A 75 -6.11 -16.98 -3.86
N HIS A 76 -6.49 -15.73 -3.59
CA HIS A 76 -5.71 -14.80 -2.80
C HIS A 76 -6.47 -14.44 -1.54
N TYR A 77 -5.79 -14.47 -0.41
CA TYR A 77 -6.39 -14.22 0.89
C TYR A 77 -5.72 -13.03 1.58
N VAL A 78 -6.50 -12.26 2.33
CA VAL A 78 -6.04 -11.16 3.17
C VAL A 78 -6.52 -11.38 4.61
N THR A 79 -5.66 -11.07 5.58
CA THR A 79 -6.05 -11.03 6.99
C THR A 79 -5.58 -9.74 7.64
N ARG A 80 -6.42 -9.19 8.51
CA ARG A 80 -6.11 -8.01 9.32
C ARG A 80 -5.41 -8.43 10.60
N HIS A 81 -4.27 -7.81 10.86
CA HIS A 81 -3.62 -7.81 12.16
C HIS A 81 -3.77 -6.43 12.79
N THR A 82 -4.28 -6.40 14.02
CA THR A 82 -4.12 -5.21 14.86
C THR A 82 -2.62 -5.01 15.05
N ARG A 83 -2.14 -3.79 14.81
CA ARG A 83 -0.77 -3.44 15.18
C ARG A 83 -0.69 -3.65 16.69
N SER A 84 0.01 -4.70 17.16
CA SER A 84 0.34 -4.77 18.57
C SER A 84 1.12 -3.49 18.86
N ALA A 85 0.58 -2.63 19.70
CA ALA A 85 1.34 -1.50 20.20
C ALA A 85 2.69 -2.05 20.67
N ARG A 86 3.79 -1.50 20.13
CA ARG A 86 5.20 -1.85 20.42
C ARG A 86 5.77 -3.01 19.61
N ARG A 87 6.50 -2.67 18.56
CA ARG A 87 7.94 -2.95 18.42
C ARG A 87 8.52 -2.20 17.21
N GLY A 88 9.29 -1.16 17.51
CA GLY A 88 10.45 -0.71 16.75
C GLY A 88 10.25 -0.35 15.29
N ASP A 89 9.88 0.90 15.04
CA ASP A 89 10.47 1.64 13.91
C ASP A 89 11.95 1.89 14.26
N GLY A 90 12.74 0.81 14.24
CA GLY A 90 14.17 0.87 14.43
C GLY A 90 14.82 1.41 13.16
N PRO A 91 15.87 2.24 13.26
CA PRO A 91 16.51 2.84 12.11
C PRO A 91 16.97 1.74 11.14
N ARG A 92 16.62 1.91 9.86
CA ARG A 92 17.08 1.08 8.74
C ARG A 92 18.60 1.02 8.74
N ARG A 93 19.19 -0.01 9.36
CA ARG A 93 20.61 -0.34 9.23
C ARG A 93 20.86 -0.77 7.80
N GLY A 94 21.52 0.09 7.02
CA GLY A 94 21.83 -0.22 5.63
C GLY A 94 22.61 0.86 4.88
N ARG A 95 23.70 1.38 5.46
CA ARG A 95 24.77 2.00 4.66
C ARG A 95 26.10 1.82 5.38
N LYS A 96 26.89 0.84 4.94
CA LYS A 96 28.32 0.77 5.29
C LYS A 96 29.00 2.03 4.74
N PRO A 97 29.80 2.77 5.52
CA PRO A 97 30.69 3.77 4.93
C PRO A 97 31.71 3.01 4.07
N GLN A 98 31.72 3.30 2.76
CA GLN A 98 32.88 2.97 1.93
C GLN A 98 34.04 3.82 2.47
N SER A 99 35.07 3.15 2.97
CA SER A 99 36.39 3.73 3.18
C SER A 99 36.94 4.20 1.82
N LEU A 100 37.25 5.50 1.73
CA LEU A 100 38.00 6.10 0.64
C LEU A 100 39.48 5.68 0.72
N PRO A 101 40.16 5.44 -0.41
CA PRO A 101 41.62 5.50 -0.47
C PRO A 101 42.13 6.96 -0.39
#